data_AF-A0A8B9K4M2-F1
#
_entry.id   AF-A0A8B9K4M2-F1
#
_cell.length_a   1.000
_cell.length_b   1.000
_cell.length_c   1.000
_cell.angle_alpha   90.00
_cell.angle_beta   90.00
_cell.angle_gamma   90.00
#
_symmetry.space_group_name_H-M   'P 1'
#
loop_
_entity.id
_entity.type
_entity.pdbx_description
1 polymer ?
#
loop_
_entity_poly.entity_id
_entity_poly.type
_entity_poly.pdbx_seq_one_letter_code
_entity_poly.pdbx_strand_id
1 'polypeptide(L)'
;MAIFSVYVVNKAGGLIYQYDNYVPRTEVEKTFSFPLDIVLKIHDEKVIVSFGQRDGIRVGHAVLSINGVDVNGKYTAEGKEILEYLKDPSNYPVSIRFGRARLSSNEKLMLASMFHSCELFDQNLKSALEIAEKAGTFGPGS
;
A
#
# COMPACT_ATOMS: atom_id res chain seq x y z
N MET A 1 -13.78 14.95 11.58
CA MET A 1 -12.53 14.20 11.32
C MET A 1 -12.67 12.83 11.98
N ALA A 2 -12.30 11.75 11.28
CA ALA A 2 -12.28 10.40 11.85
C ALA A 2 -10.83 9.97 12.10
N ILE A 3 -10.59 9.27 13.20
CA ILE A 3 -9.30 8.62 13.46
C ILE A 3 -9.28 7.33 12.64
N PHE A 4 -8.28 7.16 11.77
CA PHE A 4 -8.12 5.96 10.95
C PHE A 4 -7.34 4.87 11.68
N SER A 5 -6.21 5.24 12.27
CA SER A 5 -5.32 4.32 12.95
C SER A 5 -4.38 5.08 13.90
N VAL A 6 -3.89 4.38 14.92
CA VAL A 6 -2.95 4.86 15.93
C VAL A 6 -1.73 3.95 15.92
N TYR A 7 -0.55 4.54 15.84
CA TYR A 7 0.74 3.85 15.89
C TYR A 7 1.57 4.45 17.03
N VAL A 8 2.08 3.59 17.91
CA VAL A 8 3.04 3.99 18.95
C VAL A 8 4.38 3.38 18.59
N VAL A 9 5.36 4.24 18.31
CA VAL A 9 6.70 3.87 17.88
C VAL A 9 7.68 4.23 18.99
N ASN A 10 8.60 3.32 19.32
CA ASN A 10 9.62 3.57 20.32
C ASN A 10 10.74 4.46 19.76
N LYS A 11 11.67 4.88 20.63
CA LYS A 11 12.79 5.75 20.25
C LYS A 11 13.74 5.15 19.22
N ALA A 12 13.77 3.82 19.08
CA ALA A 12 14.59 3.12 18.09
C ALA A 12 13.85 2.87 16.75
N GLY A 13 12.64 3.43 16.58
CA GLY A 13 11.82 3.24 15.38
C GLY A 13 10.99 1.95 15.36
N GLY A 14 11.00 1.16 16.43
CA GLY A 14 10.21 -0.07 16.54
C GLY A 14 8.75 0.21 16.91
N LEU A 15 7.81 -0.39 16.17
CA LEU A 15 6.38 -0.33 16.48
C LEU A 15 6.06 -1.16 17.73
N ILE A 16 5.54 -0.52 18.78
CA ILE A 16 5.21 -1.17 20.06
C ILE A 16 3.70 -1.32 20.30
N TYR A 17 2.89 -0.49 19.66
CA TYR A 17 1.44 -0.61 19.69
C TYR A 17 0.85 -0.11 18.38
N GLN A 18 -0.19 -0.79 17.93
CA GLN A 18 -0.91 -0.44 16.71
C GLN A 18 -2.39 -0.73 16.88
N TYR A 19 -3.23 0.23 16.48
CA TYR A 19 -4.68 0.08 16.46
C TYR A 19 -5.26 0.68 15.19
N ASP A 20 -6.08 -0.08 14.47
CA ASP A 20 -6.84 0.42 13.32
C ASP A 20 -8.28 0.66 13.75
N ASN A 21 -8.73 1.91 13.70
CA ASN A 21 -10.08 2.34 14.11
C ASN A 21 -11.06 2.37 12.93
N TYR A 22 -10.56 2.65 11.72
CA TYR A 22 -11.37 2.69 10.50
C TYR A 22 -10.64 2.02 9.36
N VAL A 23 -11.24 0.96 8.82
CA VAL A 23 -10.82 0.32 7.58
C VAL A 23 -11.78 0.80 6.49
N PRO A 24 -11.39 1.76 5.63
CA PRO A 24 -12.25 2.20 4.53
C PRO A 24 -12.51 1.01 3.60
N ARG A 25 -13.71 0.44 3.65
CA ARG A 25 -14.15 -0.63 2.74
C ARG A 25 -14.69 -0.03 1.44
N THR A 26 -13.89 0.75 0.73
CA THR A 26 -14.22 1.02 -0.67
C THR A 26 -13.87 -0.24 -1.45
N GLU A 27 -14.76 -1.23 -1.33
CA GLU A 27 -14.71 -2.48 -2.04
C GLU A 27 -15.70 -2.41 -3.20
N VAL A 28 -15.26 -2.82 -4.38
CA VAL A 28 -16.06 -2.84 -5.59
C VAL A 28 -15.99 -4.23 -6.15
N GLU A 29 -17.14 -4.89 -6.26
CA GLU A 29 -17.25 -6.20 -6.90
C GLU A 29 -17.87 -6.04 -8.27
N LYS A 30 -17.21 -6.62 -9.29
CA LYS A 30 -17.68 -6.54 -10.68
C LYS A 30 -17.39 -7.85 -11.40
N THR A 31 -18.32 -8.22 -12.28
CA THR A 31 -18.15 -9.36 -13.18
C THR A 31 -17.47 -8.91 -14.48
N PHE A 32 -16.45 -9.66 -14.89
CA PHE A 32 -15.67 -9.43 -16.10
C PHE A 32 -15.89 -10.56 -17.11
N SER A 33 -15.73 -10.21 -18.37
CA SER A 33 -15.64 -11.14 -19.50
C SER A 33 -14.21 -11.17 -20.02
N PHE A 34 -13.86 -12.17 -20.83
CA PHE A 34 -12.54 -12.24 -21.46
C PHE A 34 -12.49 -11.34 -22.71
N PRO A 35 -11.38 -10.61 -22.97
CA PRO A 35 -10.25 -10.39 -22.08
C PRO A 35 -10.56 -9.35 -20.99
N LEU A 36 -9.79 -9.39 -19.91
CA LEU A 36 -9.88 -8.39 -18.84
C LEU A 36 -9.60 -6.98 -19.39
N ASP A 37 -10.47 -6.01 -19.10
CA ASP A 37 -10.36 -4.62 -19.55
C ASP A 37 -9.50 -3.73 -18.63
N ILE A 38 -9.00 -4.32 -17.54
CA ILE A 38 -8.10 -3.70 -16.57
C ILE A 38 -6.76 -4.44 -16.56
N VAL A 39 -5.68 -3.70 -16.31
CA VAL A 39 -4.34 -4.29 -16.25
C VAL A 39 -3.99 -4.56 -14.79
N LEU A 40 -3.62 -5.80 -14.50
CA LEU A 40 -3.19 -6.25 -13.19
C LEU A 40 -1.69 -6.55 -13.18
N LYS A 41 -1.04 -6.37 -12.04
CA LYS A 41 0.35 -6.78 -11.80
C LYS A 41 0.52 -7.32 -10.39
N ILE A 42 1.56 -8.13 -10.18
CA ILE A 42 1.98 -8.54 -8.84
C ILE A 42 2.85 -7.43 -8.24
N HIS A 43 2.56 -7.09 -6.97
CA HIS A 43 3.33 -6.15 -6.16
C HIS A 43 3.23 -6.57 -4.70
N ASP A 44 4.36 -6.74 -4.00
CA ASP A 44 4.43 -7.19 -2.61
C ASP A 44 3.53 -8.40 -2.32
N GLU A 45 3.66 -9.44 -3.16
CA GLU A 45 2.89 -10.69 -3.05
C GLU A 45 1.35 -10.54 -3.17
N LYS A 46 0.87 -9.39 -3.67
CA LYS A 46 -0.56 -9.11 -3.93
C LYS A 46 -0.76 -8.79 -5.41
N VAL A 47 -1.93 -9.12 -5.96
CA VAL A 47 -2.31 -8.69 -7.31
C VAL A 47 -3.03 -7.35 -7.24
N ILE A 48 -2.47 -6.33 -7.88
CA ILE A 48 -2.98 -4.95 -7.86
C ILE A 48 -3.29 -4.44 -9.25
N VAL A 49 -4.24 -3.50 -9.32
CA VAL A 49 -4.60 -2.75 -10.52
C VAL A 49 -3.47 -1.79 -10.86
N SER A 50 -2.86 -1.96 -12.03
CA SER A 50 -1.82 -1.07 -12.56
C SER A 50 -2.36 -0.06 -13.57
N PHE A 51 -3.44 -0.39 -14.28
CA PHE A 51 -4.09 0.50 -15.26
C PHE A 51 -5.57 0.13 -15.47
N GLY A 52 -6.37 1.05 -16.04
CA GLY A 52 -7.77 0.79 -16.39
C GLY A 52 -8.79 1.16 -15.30
N GLN A 53 -8.56 2.25 -14.57
CA GLN A 53 -9.51 2.71 -13.54
C GLN A 53 -10.90 3.01 -14.14
N ARG A 54 -11.93 2.32 -13.61
CA ARG A 54 -13.33 2.47 -14.02
C ARG A 54 -14.26 1.92 -12.93
N ASP A 55 -15.51 2.37 -12.90
CA ASP A 55 -16.58 1.78 -12.07
C ASP A 55 -16.26 1.70 -10.57
N GLY A 56 -15.46 2.64 -10.07
CA GLY A 56 -15.00 2.66 -8.67
C GLY A 56 -13.73 1.84 -8.39
N ILE A 57 -13.24 1.05 -9.35
CA ILE A 57 -11.94 0.37 -9.30
C ILE A 57 -10.84 1.39 -9.58
N ARG A 58 -9.88 1.55 -8.67
CA ARG A 58 -8.79 2.52 -8.78
C ARG A 58 -7.45 1.83 -8.96
N VAL A 59 -6.50 2.54 -9.59
CA VAL A 59 -5.09 2.10 -9.61
C VAL A 59 -4.60 1.94 -8.17
N GLY A 60 -3.91 0.83 -7.89
CA GLY A 60 -3.46 0.45 -6.55
C GLY A 60 -4.49 -0.32 -5.72
N HIS A 61 -5.74 -0.48 -6.17
CA HIS A 61 -6.63 -1.48 -5.56
C HIS A 61 -6.05 -2.88 -5.78
N ALA A 62 -6.16 -3.73 -4.76
CA ALA A 62 -5.82 -5.14 -4.83
C ALA A 62 -7.06 -5.98 -5.13
N VAL A 63 -6.83 -7.14 -5.73
CA VAL A 63 -7.80 -8.23 -5.79
C VAL A 63 -7.97 -8.78 -4.37
N LEU A 64 -9.21 -8.78 -3.87
CA LEU A 64 -9.56 -9.26 -2.53
C LEU A 64 -10.24 -10.62 -2.58
N SER A 65 -11.09 -10.84 -3.59
CA SER A 65 -11.79 -12.10 -3.80
C SER A 65 -12.07 -12.34 -5.28
N ILE A 66 -12.19 -13.61 -5.66
CA ILE A 66 -12.58 -14.07 -7.00
C ILE A 66 -13.78 -15.02 -6.82
N ASN A 67 -14.86 -14.78 -7.55
CA ASN A 67 -16.13 -15.51 -7.48
C ASN A 67 -16.67 -15.64 -6.04
N GLY A 68 -16.55 -14.56 -5.26
CA GLY A 68 -16.97 -14.52 -3.87
C GLY A 68 -16.03 -15.21 -2.87
N VAL A 69 -14.93 -15.83 -3.33
CA VAL A 69 -13.95 -16.51 -2.48
C VAL A 69 -12.70 -15.64 -2.31
N ASP A 70 -12.31 -15.38 -1.07
CA ASP A 70 -11.15 -14.55 -0.75
C ASP A 70 -9.86 -15.15 -1.33
N VAL A 71 -8.99 -14.28 -1.85
CA VAL A 71 -7.69 -14.69 -2.39
C VAL A 71 -6.62 -14.68 -1.30
N ASN A 72 -5.58 -15.49 -1.49
CA ASN A 72 -4.42 -15.52 -0.61
C ASN A 72 -3.21 -14.85 -1.30
N GLY A 73 -3.07 -13.54 -1.12
CA GLY A 73 -2.02 -12.75 -1.75
C GLY A 73 -2.14 -12.75 -3.26
N LYS A 74 -1.22 -13.45 -3.95
CA LYS A 74 -1.22 -13.61 -5.41
C LYS A 74 -1.85 -14.91 -5.91
N TYR A 75 -2.36 -15.74 -5.00
CA TYR A 75 -2.95 -17.03 -5.30
C TYR A 75 -4.46 -17.04 -5.04
N THR A 76 -5.21 -17.81 -5.83
CA THR A 76 -6.61 -18.15 -5.55
C THR A 76 -6.69 -19.03 -4.29
N ALA A 77 -7.90 -19.24 -3.77
CA ALA A 77 -8.10 -20.17 -2.65
C ALA A 77 -7.66 -21.62 -2.96
N GLU A 78 -7.60 -22.00 -4.24
CA GLU A 78 -7.14 -23.30 -4.71
C GLU A 78 -5.61 -23.37 -4.89
N GLY A 79 -4.89 -22.27 -4.64
CA GLY A 79 -3.43 -22.21 -4.76
C GLY A 79 -2.92 -21.94 -6.17
N LYS A 80 -3.80 -21.68 -7.15
CA LYS A 80 -3.39 -21.27 -8.51
C LYS A 80 -3.03 -19.79 -8.52
N GLU A 81 -1.99 -19.40 -9.26
CA GLU A 81 -1.65 -17.98 -9.38
C GLU A 81 -2.76 -17.21 -10.10
N ILE A 82 -3.19 -16.08 -9.55
CA ILE A 82 -4.34 -15.31 -10.04
C ILE A 82 -4.13 -14.83 -11.48
N LEU A 83 -2.92 -14.36 -11.82
CA LEU A 83 -2.64 -13.89 -13.18
C LEU A 83 -2.67 -15.04 -14.21
N GLU A 84 -2.35 -16.26 -13.82
CA GLU A 84 -2.49 -17.44 -14.68
C GLU A 84 -3.96 -17.87 -14.80
N TYR A 85 -4.71 -17.83 -13.70
CA TYR A 85 -6.14 -18.10 -13.68
C TYR A 85 -6.91 -17.17 -14.63
N LEU A 86 -6.61 -15.86 -14.59
CA LEU A 86 -7.30 -14.84 -15.40
C LEU A 86 -6.90 -14.83 -16.89
N LYS A 87 -5.84 -15.53 -17.28
CA LYS A 87 -5.42 -15.66 -18.70
C LYS A 87 -6.24 -16.70 -19.46
N ASP A 88 -6.85 -17.66 -18.77
CA ASP A 88 -7.63 -18.73 -19.38
C ASP A 88 -9.08 -18.27 -19.63
N PRO A 89 -9.53 -18.19 -20.90
CA PRO A 89 -10.88 -17.77 -21.24
C PRO A 89 -11.98 -18.66 -20.64
N SER A 90 -11.67 -19.92 -20.32
CA SER A 90 -12.62 -20.90 -19.77
C SER A 90 -13.08 -20.56 -18.36
N ASN A 91 -12.35 -19.68 -17.65
CA ASN A 91 -12.68 -19.24 -16.29
C ASN A 91 -13.66 -18.06 -16.28
N TYR A 92 -14.07 -17.56 -17.45
CA TYR A 92 -14.99 -16.42 -17.57
C TYR A 92 -16.43 -16.90 -17.83
N PRO A 93 -17.45 -16.15 -17.35
CA PRO A 93 -17.35 -14.87 -16.65
C PRO A 93 -16.85 -15.02 -15.20
N VAL A 94 -16.08 -14.02 -14.74
CA VAL A 94 -15.46 -14.04 -13.40
C VAL A 94 -15.87 -12.81 -12.60
N SER A 95 -16.35 -12.98 -11.37
CA SER A 95 -16.58 -11.88 -10.42
C SER A 95 -15.29 -11.59 -9.66
N ILE A 96 -14.83 -10.34 -9.66
CA ILE A 96 -13.63 -9.94 -8.92
C ILE A 96 -13.98 -8.78 -8.01
N ARG A 97 -13.63 -8.92 -6.72
CA ARG A 97 -13.73 -7.83 -5.74
C ARG A 97 -12.39 -7.12 -5.64
N PHE A 98 -12.41 -5.82 -5.87
CA PHE A 98 -11.28 -4.92 -5.73
C PHE A 98 -11.44 -4.04 -4.50
N GLY A 99 -10.34 -3.71 -3.84
CA GLY A 99 -10.35 -2.71 -2.79
C GLY A 99 -8.96 -2.36 -2.30
N ARG A 100 -8.87 -1.54 -1.27
CA ARG A 100 -7.58 -1.19 -0.68
C ARG A 100 -7.05 -2.39 0.11
N ALA A 101 -5.86 -2.89 -0.25
CA ALA A 101 -5.22 -3.96 0.49
C ALA A 101 -4.99 -3.56 1.95
N ARG A 102 -5.22 -4.50 2.86
CA ARG A 102 -4.83 -4.33 4.26
C ARG A 102 -3.31 -4.44 4.38
N LEU A 103 -2.75 -3.59 5.23
CA LEU A 103 -1.35 -3.71 5.62
C LEU A 103 -1.21 -4.90 6.58
N SER A 104 -0.30 -5.80 6.25
CA SER A 104 0.18 -6.85 7.13
C SER A 104 0.97 -6.26 8.30
N SER A 105 1.17 -7.05 9.35
CA SER A 105 1.99 -6.66 10.50
C SER A 105 3.41 -6.26 10.08
N ASN A 106 4.00 -6.96 9.11
CA ASN A 106 5.34 -6.65 8.60
C ASN A 106 5.36 -5.33 7.82
N GLU A 107 4.36 -5.07 6.96
CA GLU A 107 4.23 -3.78 6.27
C GLU A 107 4.07 -2.64 7.28
N LYS A 108 3.30 -2.84 8.35
CA LYS A 108 3.13 -1.85 9.44
C LYS A 108 4.43 -1.58 10.19
N LEU A 109 5.18 -2.64 10.53
CA LEU A 109 6.50 -2.52 11.17
C LEU A 109 7.47 -1.74 10.28
N MET A 110 7.52 -2.09 8.99
CA MET A 110 8.36 -1.40 8.01
C MET A 110 7.99 0.08 7.90
N LEU A 111 6.70 0.41 7.79
CA LEU A 111 6.23 1.79 7.70
C LEU A 111 6.54 2.61 8.96
N ALA A 112 6.44 2.01 10.15
CA ALA A 112 6.82 2.66 11.40
C ALA A 112 8.32 2.99 11.44
N SER A 113 9.18 2.05 11.02
CA SER A 113 10.62 2.28 10.93
C SER A 113 10.98 3.34 9.88
N MET A 114 10.34 3.30 8.71
CA MET A 114 10.53 4.30 7.66
C MET A 114 10.12 5.70 8.14
N PHE A 115 9.00 5.80 8.85
CA PHE A 115 8.54 7.06 9.43
C PHE A 115 9.58 7.64 10.42
N HIS A 116 10.14 6.79 11.29
CA HIS A 116 11.21 7.20 12.20
C HIS A 116 12.45 7.70 11.46
N SER A 117 12.88 7.04 10.39
CA SER A 117 13.98 7.51 9.56
C SER A 117 13.70 8.86 8.90
N CYS A 118 12.48 9.10 8.43
CA CYS A 118 12.08 10.41 7.90
C CYS A 118 12.13 11.52 8.96
N GLU A 119 11.69 11.22 10.19
CA GLU A 119 11.76 12.18 11.31
C GLU A 119 13.21 12.55 11.63
N LEU A 120 14.11 11.56 11.72
CA LEU A 120 15.54 11.80 11.94
C LEU A 120 16.17 12.59 10.80
N PHE A 121 15.78 12.30 9.55
CA PHE A 121 16.27 13.04 8.39
C PHE A 121 15.89 14.53 8.46
N ASP A 122 14.64 14.84 8.80
CA ASP A 122 14.18 16.23 8.97
C ASP A 122 14.94 16.95 10.09
N GLN A 123 15.14 16.30 11.24
CA GLN A 123 15.92 16.86 12.36
C GLN A 123 17.39 17.14 11.98
N ASN A 124 18.01 16.21 11.26
CA ASN A 124 19.39 16.37 10.79
C ASN A 124 19.51 17.48 9.74
N LEU A 125 18.54 17.58 8.83
CA LEU A 125 18.53 18.63 7.82
C LEU A 125 18.38 20.02 8.46
N LYS A 126 17.47 20.16 9.44
CA LYS A 126 17.29 21.41 10.19
C LYS A 126 18.56 21.82 10.93
N SER A 127 19.18 20.89 11.65
CA SER A 127 20.42 21.20 12.38
C SER A 127 21.58 21.56 11.45
N ALA A 128 21.72 20.88 10.32
CA ALA A 128 22.73 21.22 9.32
C ALA A 128 22.54 22.63 8.73
N LEU A 129 21.28 23.02 8.45
CA LEU A 129 20.96 24.36 7.96
C LEU A 129 21.29 25.44 9.00
N GLU A 130 20.94 25.24 10.27
CA GLU A 130 21.30 26.19 11.34
C GLU A 130 22.82 26.36 11.50
N ILE A 131 23.58 25.28 11.37
CA ILE A 131 25.05 25.32 11.41
C ILE A 131 25.59 26.11 10.22
N ALA A 132 25.06 25.87 9.02
CA ALA A 132 25.46 26.57 7.81
C ALA A 132 25.17 28.08 7.89
N GLU A 133 24.01 28.48 8.43
CA GLU A 133 23.66 29.89 8.66
C GLU A 133 24.62 30.57 9.65
N LYS A 134 24.95 29.89 10.76
CA LYS A 134 25.91 30.41 11.76
C LYS A 134 27.34 30.50 11.21
N ALA A 135 27.74 29.59 10.32
CA ALA A 135 29.05 29.61 9.69
C ALA A 135 29.17 30.66 8.58
N GLY A 136 28.04 31.11 8.01
CA GLY A 136 27.99 32.09 6.92
C GLY A 136 28.29 33.55 7.29
N THR A 137 28.42 33.89 8.58
CA THR A 137 28.87 35.22 9.03
C THR A 137 30.39 35.30 9.17
N PHE A 138 31.10 35.20 8.04
CA PHE A 138 32.44 35.79 7.90
C PHE A 138 32.39 36.76 6.71
N GLY A 139 31.91 37.98 6.97
CA GLY A 139 32.00 39.09 6.02
C GLY A 139 33.46 39.51 5.79
N PRO A 140 33.77 40.15 4.65
CA PRO A 140 35.14 40.50 4.28
C PRO A 140 35.63 41.62 5.19
N GLY A 141 36.56 41.30 6.08
CA GLY A 141 37.03 42.23 7.10
C GLY A 141 38.35 41.79 7.70
N SER A 142 39.40 41.73 6.87
CA SER A 142 40.81 41.90 7.26
C SER A 142 41.63 42.25 6.04
#